data_AF-A0A920LIV6-F1
#
_entry.id   AF-A0A920LIV6-F1
#
_cell.length_a   1.000
_cell.length_b   1.000
_cell.length_c   1.000
_cell.angle_alpha   90.00
_cell.angle_beta   90.00
_cell.angle_gamma   90.00
#
_symmetry.space_group_name_H-M   'P 1'
#
loop_
_entity.id
_entity.type
_entity.pdbx_description
1 polymer ?
#
loop_
_entity_poly.entity_id
_entity_poly.type
_entity_poly.pdbx_seq_one_letter_code
_entity_poly.pdbx_strand_id
1 'polypeptide(L)' 'MREELRVKGVRVVHAEVGATDTGLWDNLEGNWNKESMMKDSDVAKFILKNILDSNTVNVDEIFLMPPGGIL' A
#
# COMPACT_ATOMS: atom_id res chain seq x y z
N MET A 1 7.78 -17.97 -1.35
CA MET A 1 8.49 -16.76 -1.83
C MET A 1 9.17 -15.94 -0.74
N ARG A 2 8.48 -15.43 0.29
CA ARG A 2 9.10 -14.54 1.29
C ARG A 2 10.24 -15.21 2.08
N GLU A 3 10.13 -16.49 2.38
CA GLU A 3 11.18 -17.24 3.12
C GLU A 3 12.43 -17.51 2.28
N GLU A 4 12.27 -17.88 1.01
CA GLU A 4 13.37 -18.16 0.07
C GLU A 4 14.31 -16.95 -0.16
N LEU A 5 13.78 -15.75 0.03
CA LEU A 5 14.51 -14.49 -0.17
C LEU A 5 15.25 -14.01 1.09
N ARG A 6 14.93 -14.54 2.28
CA ARG A 6 15.58 -14.14 3.54
C ARG A 6 17.08 -14.43 3.53
N VAL A 7 17.48 -15.58 2.99
CA VAL A 7 18.90 -15.98 2.88
C VAL A 7 19.71 -15.09 1.93
N LYS A 8 19.04 -14.29 1.08
CA LYS A 8 19.66 -13.36 0.14
C LYS A 8 19.70 -11.92 0.68
N GLY A 9 19.24 -11.69 1.91
CA GLY A 9 19.15 -10.34 2.48
C GLY A 9 18.11 -9.44 1.80
N VAL A 10 17.22 -10.00 0.99
CA VAL A 10 16.14 -9.25 0.32
C VAL A 10 14.98 -9.11 1.30
N ARG A 11 14.53 -7.86 1.51
CA ARG A 11 13.36 -7.54 2.31
C ARG A 11 12.11 -7.59 1.44
N VAL A 12 11.04 -8.18 1.97
CA VAL A 12 9.77 -8.37 1.25
C VAL A 12 8.63 -7.93 2.17
N VAL A 13 7.76 -7.10 1.61
CA VAL A 13 6.58 -6.55 2.29
C VAL A 13 5.35 -6.90 1.45
N HIS A 14 4.29 -7.39 2.09
CA HIS A 14 2.96 -7.43 1.50
C HIS A 14 2.29 -6.08 1.80
N ALA A 15 1.93 -5.31 0.77
CA ALA A 15 1.12 -4.11 0.95
C ALA A 15 -0.30 -4.36 0.42
N GLU A 16 -1.28 -4.39 1.34
CA GLU A 16 -2.69 -4.41 1.02
C GLU A 16 -3.24 -3.01 1.18
N VAL A 17 -3.67 -2.42 0.07
CA VAL A 17 -4.08 -1.02 0.00
C VAL A 17 -5.50 -0.98 -0.54
N GLY A 18 -6.41 -0.45 0.28
CA GLY A 18 -7.79 -0.20 -0.09
C GLY A 18 -7.94 0.88 -1.16
N ALA A 19 -9.18 1.29 -1.38
CA ALA A 19 -9.53 2.25 -2.42
C ALA A 19 -8.67 3.53 -2.33
N THR A 20 -7.88 3.75 -3.38
CA THR A 20 -6.90 4.84 -3.49
C THR A 20 -7.19 5.61 -4.77
N ASP A 21 -7.31 6.93 -4.66
CA ASP A 21 -7.51 7.85 -5.77
C ASP A 21 -6.27 7.80 -6.69
N THR A 22 -6.41 7.05 -7.79
CA THR A 22 -5.40 6.89 -8.84
C THR A 22 -6.07 6.96 -10.20
N GLY A 23 -5.27 7.05 -11.27
CA GLY A 23 -5.76 6.97 -12.64
C GLY A 23 -6.30 5.58 -13.04
N LEU A 24 -6.16 4.55 -12.19
CA LEU A 24 -6.71 3.21 -12.46
C LEU A 24 -8.23 3.27 -12.69
N TRP A 25 -8.93 4.05 -11.87
CA TRP A 25 -10.39 4.13 -11.88
C TRP A 25 -10.96 4.88 -13.08
N ASP A 26 -10.15 5.73 -13.73
CA ASP A 26 -10.60 6.58 -14.84
C ASP A 26 -10.98 5.76 -16.09
N ASN A 27 -10.50 4.50 -16.16
CA ASN A 27 -10.72 3.60 -17.29
C ASN A 27 -11.55 2.37 -16.91
N LEU A 28 -12.14 2.33 -15.72
CA LEU A 28 -12.98 1.23 -15.25
C LEU A 28 -14.45 1.65 -15.28
N GLU A 29 -15.31 0.78 -15.81
CA GLU A 29 -16.77 1.00 -15.76
C GLU A 29 -17.24 1.10 -14.30
N GLY A 30 -18.00 2.15 -13.99
CA GLY A 30 -18.54 2.39 -12.66
C GLY A 30 -18.62 3.86 -12.29
N ASN A 31 -19.41 4.16 -11.25
CA ASN A 31 -19.46 5.48 -10.62
C ASN A 31 -18.58 5.46 -9.37
N TRP A 32 -17.27 5.58 -9.56
CA TRP A 32 -16.29 5.53 -8.46
C TRP A 32 -16.23 6.86 -7.71
N ASN A 33 -16.53 6.86 -6.40
CA ASN A 33 -16.41 8.04 -5.56
C ASN A 33 -14.95 8.29 -5.14
N LYS A 34 -14.15 8.86 -6.05
CA LYS A 34 -12.72 9.13 -5.83
C LYS A 34 -12.47 10.07 -4.63
N GLU A 35 -13.40 10.96 -4.31
CA GLU A 35 -13.28 11.88 -3.16
C GLU A 35 -13.28 11.17 -1.80
N SER A 36 -13.89 9.98 -1.74
CA SER A 36 -13.90 9.16 -0.52
C SER A 36 -12.68 8.26 -0.37
N MET A 37 -11.86 8.11 -1.42
CA MET A 37 -10.68 7.25 -1.43
C MET A 37 -9.49 7.88 -0.71
N MET A 38 -8.50 7.05 -0.37
CA MET A 38 -7.19 7.56 0.10
C MET A 38 -6.47 8.29 -1.03
N LYS A 39 -5.71 9.35 -0.72
CA LYS A 39 -4.83 9.99 -1.71
C LYS A 39 -3.63 9.09 -2.01
N ASP A 40 -3.30 8.92 -3.29
CA ASP A 40 -2.13 8.17 -3.74
C ASP A 40 -0.82 8.63 -3.09
N SER A 41 -0.63 9.95 -2.97
CA SER A 41 0.56 10.56 -2.38
C SER A 41 0.71 10.26 -0.89
N ASP A 42 -0.39 10.11 -0.16
CA ASP A 42 -0.36 9.75 1.26
C ASP A 42 -0.07 8.25 1.43
N VAL A 43 -0.66 7.39 0.59
CA VAL A 43 -0.33 5.97 0.51
C VAL A 43 1.16 5.76 0.22
N ALA A 44 1.69 6.44 -0.81
CA ALA A 44 3.09 6.33 -1.21
C ALA A 44 4.04 6.79 -0.09
N LYS A 45 3.76 7.94 0.54
CA LYS A 45 4.55 8.44 1.68
C LYS A 45 4.54 7.45 2.84
N PHE A 46 3.38 6.88 3.16
CA PHE A 46 3.25 5.95 4.27
C PHE A 46 4.05 4.67 4.02
N ILE A 47 3.91 4.06 2.83
CA ILE A 47 4.66 2.87 2.45
C ILE A 47 6.17 3.16 2.49
N LEU A 48 6.61 4.24 1.84
CA LEU A 48 8.02 4.60 1.77
C LEU A 48 8.63 4.80 3.15
N LYS A 49 7.94 5.54 4.03
CA LYS A 49 8.37 5.74 5.41
C LYS A 49 8.58 4.40 6.11
N ASN A 50 7.59 3.51 6.08
CA ASN A 50 7.65 2.26 6.84
C ASN A 50 8.70 1.27 6.34
N ILE A 51 9.02 1.26 5.04
CA ILE A 51 10.05 0.35 4.51
C ILE A 51 11.48 0.91 4.63
N LEU A 52 11.63 2.23 4.80
CA LEU A 52 12.93 2.91 4.90
C LEU A 52 13.34 3.28 6.34
N ASP A 53 12.43 3.27 7.32
CA ASP A 53 12.70 3.76 8.68
C ASP A 53 13.75 2.93 9.43
N SER A 54 13.94 1.66 9.06
CA SER A 54 14.92 0.77 9.66
C SER A 54 15.53 -0.18 8.64
N ASN A 55 16.82 -0.46 8.80
CA ASN A 55 17.56 -1.46 8.01
C ASN A 55 17.66 -2.82 8.71
N THR A 56 17.26 -2.92 9.97
CA THR A 56 17.29 -4.16 10.77
C THR A 56 15.91 -4.81 10.91
N VAL A 57 14.86 -4.07 10.55
CA VAL A 57 13.47 -4.52 10.58
C VAL A 57 13.02 -4.82 9.16
N ASN A 58 12.36 -5.96 8.99
CA ASN A 58 11.52 -6.20 7.84
C ASN A 58 10.07 -5.91 8.24
N VAL A 59 9.37 -5.08 7.47
CA VAL A 59 7.92 -4.93 7.60
C VAL A 59 7.27 -6.07 6.82
N ASP A 60 6.50 -6.90 7.50
CA ASP A 60 5.93 -8.11 6.89
C ASP A 60 4.69 -7.78 6.07
N GLU A 61 3.87 -6.87 6.62
CA GLU A 61 2.60 -6.46 6.05
C GLU A 61 2.34 -4.97 6.34
N ILE A 62 1.72 -4.30 5.38
CA ILE A 62 1.15 -2.95 5.50
C ILE A 62 -0.29 -3.05 5.00
N PHE A 63 -1.25 -2.78 5.87
CA PHE A 63 -2.67 -2.74 5.53
C PHE A 63 -3.21 -1.31 5.66
N LEU A 64 -3.68 -0.72 4.56
CA LEU A 64 -4.16 0.66 4.49
C LEU A 64 -5.59 0.70 3.98
N MET A 65 -6.45 1.48 4.64
CA MET A 65 -7.85 1.67 4.26
C MET A 65 -8.25 3.14 4.39
N PRO A 66 -9.25 3.60 3.60
CA PRO A 66 -9.92 4.87 3.86
C PRO A 66 -10.39 4.94 5.32
N PRO A 67 -10.37 6.13 5.97
CA PRO A 67 -10.83 6.27 7.36
C PRO A 67 -12.29 5.82 7.58
N GLY A 68 -13.11 5.87 6.53
CA GLY A 68 -14.49 5.38 6.54
C GLY A 68 -14.62 3.85 6.45
N GLY A 69 -13.53 3.11 6.33
CA GLY A 69 -13.52 1.67 6.12
C GLY A 69 -13.65 1.27 4.66
N ILE A 70 -14.32 0.15 4.41
CA ILE A 70 -14.59 -0.36 3.05
C ILE A 70 -15.60 0.59 2.38
N LEU A 71 -15.24 1.08 1.19
CA LEU A 71 -16.08 1.92 0.33
C LEU A 71 -16.85 1.07 -0.68
#